data_AF-A0A9E4SER9-F1
#
_entry.id   AF-A0A9E4SER9-F1
#
_cell.length_a   1.000
_cell.length_b   1.000
_cell.length_c   1.000
_cell.angle_alpha   90.00
_cell.angle_beta   90.00
_cell.angle_gamma   90.00
#
_symmetry.space_group_name_H-M   'P 1'
#
loop_
_entity.id
_entity.type
_entity.pdbx_description
1 polymer ?
#
loop_
_entity_poly.entity_id
_entity_poly.type
_entity_poly.pdbx_seq_one_letter_code
_entity_poly.pdbx_strand_id
1 'polypeptide(L)'
;MPDESEILCGDWAWDAVLRELRHFPRKGKGHADEPDGVERLPPVRSVTWYRWSQAPMQAHTGGDPMPAGLSRVVAEYQGGGNLTVNELDRDCAGQIAEAIASAEGLEVQHEGAPTGRSGGNLPQRDEMGRLRATSGRSDIILDEVAGEVQVSRRKRLLGREKRSYSTSEIRHLELTYETKGSQETFAVVAVIGPEEVRVTVASYTGFEGWAEPGEWREFTEDLARSLGVEARLET
;
A
#
# COMPACT_ATOMS: atom_id res chain seq x y z
N MET A 1 27.07 15.33 22.54
CA MET A 1 25.74 15.44 21.89
C MET A 1 26.05 15.80 20.46
N PRO A 2 25.55 15.05 19.46
CA PRO A 2 25.73 15.42 18.06
C PRO A 2 25.16 16.82 17.82
N ASP A 3 25.78 17.58 16.93
CA ASP A 3 25.21 18.86 16.51
C ASP A 3 23.90 18.61 15.74
N GLU A 4 22.89 19.46 15.87
CA GLU A 4 21.61 19.26 15.16
C GLU A 4 21.78 19.19 13.64
N SER A 5 22.83 19.80 13.09
CA SER A 5 23.19 19.71 11.67
C SER A 5 23.79 18.37 11.25
N GLU A 6 24.22 17.53 12.19
CA GLU A 6 24.74 16.18 11.93
C GLU A 6 23.62 15.14 11.89
N ILE A 7 22.47 15.44 12.50
CA ILE A 7 21.29 14.58 12.45
C ILE A 7 20.65 14.73 11.06
N LEU A 8 20.56 13.60 10.38
CA LEU A 8 19.88 13.48 9.10
C LEU A 8 18.36 13.58 9.33
N CYS A 9 17.82 12.66 10.13
CA CYS A 9 16.41 12.59 10.45
C CYS A 9 16.17 11.69 11.67
N GLY A 10 15.08 11.92 12.41
CA GLY A 10 14.74 11.12 13.59
C GLY A 10 15.90 11.05 14.58
N ASP A 11 16.50 9.85 14.68
CA ASP A 11 17.63 9.51 15.53
C ASP A 11 18.86 9.07 14.69
N TRP A 12 18.85 9.30 13.38
CA TRP A 12 19.92 8.91 12.44
C TRP A 12 20.80 10.08 12.03
N ALA A 13 22.08 9.79 11.85
CA ALA A 13 23.08 10.68 11.27
C ALA A 13 23.85 9.95 10.16
N TRP A 14 24.21 10.69 9.10
CA TRP A 14 25.00 10.16 7.99
C TRP A 14 26.32 10.92 7.85
N ASP A 15 27.43 10.22 7.99
CA ASP A 15 28.76 10.74 7.71
C ASP A 15 29.19 10.30 6.31
N ALA A 16 29.03 11.19 5.33
CA ALA A 16 29.36 10.91 3.94
C ALA A 16 30.88 10.70 3.71
N VAL A 17 31.74 11.28 4.56
CA VAL A 17 33.20 11.18 4.42
C VAL A 17 33.68 9.81 4.88
N LEU A 18 33.18 9.35 6.03
CA LEU A 18 33.54 8.04 6.59
C LEU A 18 32.67 6.90 6.06
N ARG A 19 31.54 7.24 5.40
CA ARG A 19 30.49 6.36 4.92
C ARG A 19 29.86 5.58 6.06
N GLU A 20 29.52 6.31 7.12
CA GLU A 20 28.98 5.75 8.36
C GLU A 20 27.55 6.21 8.60
N LEU A 21 26.66 5.25 8.80
CA LEU A 21 25.33 5.49 9.34
C LEU A 21 25.38 5.30 10.85
N ARG A 22 24.99 6.33 11.60
CA ARG A 22 25.04 6.34 13.07
C ARG A 22 23.64 6.53 13.63
N HIS A 23 23.30 5.76 14.66
CA HIS A 23 22.06 5.88 15.40
C HIS A 23 22.34 6.50 16.78
N PHE A 24 21.71 7.64 17.05
CA PHE A 24 21.81 8.38 18.30
C PHE A 24 20.45 8.32 19.00
N PRO A 25 20.25 7.48 20.02
CA PRO A 25 18.94 7.34 20.66
C PRO A 25 18.55 8.62 21.43
N ARG A 26 17.25 8.88 21.54
CA ARG A 26 16.74 9.99 22.36
C ARG A 26 17.09 9.83 23.84
N LYS A 27 17.60 10.92 24.43
CA LYS A 27 17.88 11.06 25.86
C LYS A 27 17.24 12.35 26.40
N GLY A 28 16.01 12.22 26.89
CA GLY A 28 15.22 13.35 27.37
C GLY A 28 14.75 14.23 26.21
N LYS A 29 15.17 15.51 26.18
CA LYS A 29 14.83 16.45 25.10
C LYS A 29 15.82 16.45 23.92
N GLY A 30 16.98 15.84 24.09
CA GLY A 30 18.04 15.75 23.06
C GLY A 30 18.37 14.32 22.70
N HIS A 31 19.46 14.15 21.96
CA HIS A 31 20.04 12.85 21.63
C HIS A 31 21.17 12.48 22.59
N ALA A 32 21.51 11.19 22.66
CA ALA A 32 22.66 10.73 23.42
C ALA A 32 23.97 11.35 22.90
N ASP A 33 24.99 11.43 23.77
CA ASP A 33 26.29 11.99 23.39
C ASP A 33 27.09 11.09 22.44
N GLU A 34 26.84 9.78 22.52
CA GLU A 34 27.47 8.74 21.72
C GLU A 34 26.38 7.95 20.98
N PRO A 35 26.66 7.50 19.74
CA PRO A 35 25.75 6.63 19.03
C PRO A 35 25.73 5.23 19.68
N ASP A 36 24.56 4.60 19.75
CA ASP A 36 24.43 3.21 20.21
C ASP A 36 24.56 2.19 19.07
N GLY A 37 24.53 2.66 17.83
CA GLY A 37 24.80 1.88 16.62
C GLY A 37 25.62 2.70 15.62
N VAL A 38 26.69 2.11 15.10
CA VAL A 38 27.50 2.68 14.02
C VAL A 38 27.76 1.59 12.99
N GLU A 39 27.25 1.79 11.79
CA GLU A 39 27.51 0.90 10.66
C GLU A 39 28.35 1.66 9.63
N ARG A 40 29.53 1.14 9.31
CA ARG A 40 30.37 1.65 8.24
C ARG A 40 30.12 0.86 6.96
N LEU A 41 29.58 1.52 5.94
CA LEU A 41 29.11 0.86 4.73
C LEU A 41 30.30 0.53 3.78
N PRO A 42 30.46 -0.73 3.35
CA PRO A 42 31.26 -1.08 2.18
C PRO A 42 30.72 -0.42 0.90
N PRO A 43 31.46 -0.41 -0.23
CA PRO A 43 30.95 0.04 -1.53
C PRO A 43 29.56 -0.55 -1.83
N VAL A 44 28.60 0.33 -2.09
CA VAL A 44 27.19 -0.04 -2.28
C VAL A 44 26.95 -0.27 -3.78
N ARG A 45 26.14 -1.27 -4.13
CA ARG A 45 25.73 -1.57 -5.51
C ARG A 45 24.37 -0.98 -5.85
N SER A 46 23.47 -0.94 -4.87
CA SER A 46 22.08 -0.49 -5.02
C SER A 46 21.54 -0.05 -3.68
N VAL A 47 20.63 0.91 -3.72
CA VAL A 47 19.83 1.33 -2.56
C VAL A 47 18.37 1.22 -2.95
N THR A 48 17.64 0.38 -2.24
CA THR A 48 16.21 0.18 -2.43
C THR A 48 15.46 0.70 -1.21
N TRP A 49 14.55 1.63 -1.45
CA TRP A 49 13.63 2.15 -0.45
C TRP A 49 12.27 1.48 -0.63
N TYR A 50 11.97 0.58 0.30
CA TYR A 50 10.68 -0.08 0.43
C TYR A 50 9.76 0.77 1.28
N ARG A 51 8.60 1.17 0.73
CA ARG A 51 7.58 1.88 1.50
C ARG A 51 7.06 1.08 2.70
N TRP A 52 7.38 -0.22 2.76
CA TRP A 52 7.04 -1.14 3.84
C TRP A 52 8.25 -1.90 4.34
N SER A 53 8.33 -2.15 5.64
CA SER A 53 9.39 -2.98 6.21
C SER A 53 9.07 -4.47 6.22
N GLN A 54 7.81 -4.89 6.32
CA GLN A 54 7.42 -6.31 6.33
C GLN A 54 6.03 -6.52 5.74
N ALA A 55 5.75 -7.79 5.38
CA ALA A 55 4.38 -8.26 5.28
C ALA A 55 3.65 -7.94 6.59
N PRO A 56 2.41 -7.42 6.55
CA PRO A 56 1.58 -7.41 7.72
C PRO A 56 1.30 -8.87 8.05
N MET A 57 2.10 -9.44 8.95
CA MET A 57 1.55 -10.46 9.80
C MET A 57 0.36 -9.78 10.47
N GLN A 58 -0.86 -10.20 10.15
CA GLN A 58 -1.95 -10.02 11.09
C GLN A 58 -1.36 -10.50 12.42
N ALA A 59 -1.17 -9.59 13.37
CA ALA A 59 -0.76 -9.99 14.70
C ALA A 59 -1.78 -11.05 15.12
N HIS A 60 -1.37 -12.32 15.18
CA HIS A 60 -2.22 -13.44 15.60
C HIS A 60 -2.72 -13.26 17.05
N THR A 61 -2.41 -12.13 17.68
CA THR A 61 -2.76 -11.70 19.02
C THR A 61 -3.37 -10.29 19.04
N GLY A 62 -4.27 -9.93 18.11
CA GLY A 62 -5.15 -8.74 18.26
C GLY A 62 -4.45 -7.43 18.63
N GLY A 63 -3.17 -7.29 18.28
CA GLY A 63 -2.32 -6.16 18.59
C GLY A 63 -2.47 -5.08 17.53
N ASP A 64 -2.22 -3.84 17.93
CA ASP A 64 -2.36 -2.65 17.09
C ASP A 64 -1.77 -2.88 15.69
N PRO A 65 -2.45 -2.42 14.62
CA PRO A 65 -1.92 -2.51 13.27
C PRO A 65 -0.53 -1.86 13.21
N MET A 66 0.40 -2.47 12.48
CA MET A 66 1.74 -1.90 12.29
C MET A 66 1.63 -0.43 11.86
N PRO A 67 2.47 0.48 12.39
CA PRO A 67 2.40 1.90 12.06
C PRO A 67 2.51 2.10 10.54
N ALA A 68 1.57 2.85 9.98
CA ALA A 68 1.50 3.20 8.56
C ALA A 68 2.78 3.84 7.99
N GLY A 69 3.64 4.42 8.85
CA GLY A 69 4.91 5.03 8.47
C GLY A 69 6.09 4.07 8.36
N LEU A 70 5.96 2.83 8.87
CA LEU A 70 7.09 1.90 8.96
C LEU A 70 7.58 1.47 7.57
N SER A 71 8.80 1.88 7.24
CA SER A 71 9.44 1.73 5.95
C SER A 71 10.80 1.06 6.11
N ARG A 72 11.35 0.52 5.01
CA ARG A 72 12.65 -0.15 5.02
C ARG A 72 13.57 0.39 3.93
N VAL A 73 14.82 0.60 4.30
CA VAL A 73 15.91 0.86 3.37
C VAL A 73 16.80 -0.37 3.32
N VAL A 74 17.09 -0.85 2.13
CA VAL A 74 18.08 -1.91 1.89
C VAL A 74 19.20 -1.33 1.03
N ALA A 75 20.41 -1.28 1.56
CA ALA A 75 21.61 -0.94 0.80
C ALA A 75 22.42 -2.22 0.58
N GLU A 76 22.47 -2.70 -0.66
CA GLU A 76 23.20 -3.91 -1.00
C GLU A 76 24.65 -3.61 -1.34
N TYR A 77 25.57 -4.45 -0.90
CA TYR A 77 27.00 -4.19 -1.09
C TYR A 77 27.53 -4.87 -2.36
N GLN A 78 28.54 -4.27 -2.99
CA GLN A 78 29.20 -4.85 -4.17
C GLN A 78 29.88 -6.20 -3.88
N GLY A 79 30.36 -6.40 -2.65
CA GLY A 79 30.98 -7.65 -2.19
C GLY A 79 30.00 -8.71 -1.67
N GLY A 80 28.69 -8.45 -1.75
CA GLY A 80 27.65 -9.28 -1.13
C GLY A 80 27.31 -8.85 0.30
N GLY A 81 26.12 -9.26 0.76
CA GLY A 81 25.51 -8.75 2.00
C GLY A 81 24.74 -7.45 1.79
N ASN A 82 24.06 -6.99 2.83
CA ASN A 82 23.33 -5.73 2.82
C ASN A 82 23.25 -5.10 4.21
N LEU A 83 22.99 -3.79 4.23
CA LEU A 83 22.40 -3.10 5.37
C LEU A 83 20.88 -3.12 5.21
N THR A 84 20.15 -3.41 6.29
CA THR A 84 18.70 -3.23 6.37
C THR A 84 18.38 -2.28 7.51
N VAL A 85 17.78 -1.14 7.20
CA VAL A 85 17.25 -0.18 8.19
C VAL A 85 15.72 -0.26 8.14
N ASN A 86 15.08 -0.48 9.30
CA ASN A 86 13.62 -0.37 9.42
C ASN A 86 13.34 0.90 10.23
N GLU A 87 12.67 1.87 9.61
CA GLU A 87 12.41 3.18 10.20
C GLU A 87 10.91 3.42 10.31
N LEU A 88 10.45 3.93 11.45
CA LEU A 88 9.04 4.17 11.77
C LEU A 88 8.48 5.37 11.01
N ASP A 89 9.33 6.34 10.67
CA ASP A 89 8.98 7.51 9.88
C ASP A 89 9.38 7.32 8.41
N ARG A 90 8.39 7.35 7.52
CA ARG A 90 8.59 7.12 6.10
C ARG A 90 9.51 8.17 5.46
N ASP A 91 9.36 9.43 5.84
CA ASP A 91 10.13 10.51 5.24
C ASP A 91 11.59 10.43 5.69
N CYS A 92 11.83 10.05 6.95
CA CYS A 92 13.16 9.74 7.46
C CYS A 92 13.80 8.55 6.73
N ALA A 93 13.04 7.47 6.49
CA ALA A 93 13.53 6.34 5.69
C ALA A 93 13.96 6.79 4.27
N GLY A 94 13.19 7.68 3.64
CA GLY A 94 13.54 8.28 2.36
C GLY A 94 14.86 9.06 2.42
N GLN A 95 15.05 9.90 3.45
CA GLN A 95 16.27 10.67 3.63
C GLN A 95 17.50 9.77 3.87
N ILE A 96 17.36 8.67 4.62
CA ILE A 96 18.43 7.67 4.81
C ILE A 96 18.81 7.04 3.46
N ALA A 97 17.82 6.63 2.66
CA ALA A 97 18.07 6.04 1.34
C ALA A 97 18.78 7.03 0.40
N GLU A 98 18.31 8.27 0.34
CA GLU A 98 18.90 9.33 -0.48
C GLU A 98 20.33 9.66 -0.06
N ALA A 99 20.59 9.74 1.25
CA ALA A 99 21.92 10.04 1.78
C ALA A 99 22.96 8.96 1.40
N ILE A 100 22.58 7.67 1.55
CA ILE A 100 23.44 6.55 1.16
C ILE A 100 23.63 6.52 -0.36
N ALA A 101 22.56 6.66 -1.15
CA ALA A 101 22.63 6.60 -2.60
C ALA A 101 23.49 7.75 -3.18
N SER A 102 23.31 8.96 -2.65
CA SER A 102 24.06 10.15 -3.09
C SER A 102 25.56 10.04 -2.84
N ALA A 103 25.97 9.41 -1.72
CA ALA A 103 27.38 9.19 -1.43
C ALA A 103 28.08 8.26 -2.44
N GLU A 104 27.30 7.46 -3.16
CA GLU A 104 27.77 6.46 -4.13
C GLU A 104 27.48 6.86 -5.57
N GLY A 105 26.82 8.01 -5.80
CA GLY A 105 26.36 8.44 -7.11
C GLY A 105 25.27 7.53 -7.70
N LEU A 106 24.44 6.92 -6.85
CA LEU A 106 23.35 6.01 -7.22
C LEU A 106 22.00 6.73 -7.14
N GLU A 107 21.01 6.20 -7.85
CA GLU A 107 19.60 6.56 -7.67
C GLU A 107 18.93 5.59 -6.69
N VAL A 108 17.97 6.10 -5.91
CA VAL A 108 17.15 5.27 -5.02
C VAL A 108 16.11 4.51 -5.84
N GLN A 109 16.09 3.19 -5.69
CA GLN A 109 15.04 2.35 -6.26
C GLN A 109 13.83 2.38 -5.32
N HIS A 110 12.66 2.71 -5.85
CA HIS A 110 11.43 2.75 -5.06
C HIS A 110 10.63 1.46 -5.23
N GLU A 111 10.38 0.78 -4.13
CA GLU A 111 9.56 -0.44 -4.12
C GLU A 111 8.45 -0.35 -3.05
N GLY A 112 7.40 -1.14 -3.26
CA GLY A 112 6.31 -1.30 -2.32
C GLY A 112 6.68 -2.29 -1.23
N ALA A 113 6.07 -3.48 -1.28
CA ALA A 113 6.37 -4.56 -0.35
C ALA A 113 7.81 -5.09 -0.54
N PRO A 114 8.55 -5.42 0.54
CA PRO A 114 9.86 -6.07 0.46
C PRO A 114 9.92 -7.37 -0.33
N THR A 115 8.79 -8.05 -0.47
CA THR A 115 8.63 -9.27 -1.25
C THR A 115 8.12 -9.02 -2.66
N GLY A 116 7.97 -7.74 -3.06
CA GLY A 116 7.29 -7.34 -4.28
C GLY A 116 5.77 -7.50 -4.22
N ARG A 117 5.11 -7.11 -5.31
CA ARG A 117 3.67 -7.34 -5.49
C ARG A 117 3.39 -8.84 -5.58
N SER A 118 2.26 -9.26 -5.02
CA SER A 118 1.82 -10.65 -5.06
C SER A 118 0.39 -10.75 -5.54
N GLY A 119 0.13 -11.74 -6.39
CA GLY A 119 -1.22 -12.08 -6.84
C GLY A 119 -2.10 -12.66 -5.74
N GLY A 120 -3.38 -12.83 -6.05
CA GLY A 120 -4.35 -13.48 -5.15
C GLY A 120 -5.09 -12.55 -4.19
N ASN A 121 -4.99 -11.24 -4.41
CA ASN A 121 -5.74 -10.22 -3.67
C ASN A 121 -7.12 -9.90 -4.28
N LEU A 122 -7.52 -10.63 -5.33
CA LEU A 122 -8.80 -10.45 -6.01
C LEU A 122 -9.98 -10.93 -5.14
N PRO A 123 -11.11 -10.22 -5.15
CA PRO A 123 -12.33 -10.66 -4.48
C PRO A 123 -12.77 -12.03 -5.00
N GLN A 124 -13.01 -12.94 -4.06
CA GLN A 124 -13.52 -14.27 -4.37
C GLN A 124 -15.05 -14.22 -4.52
N ARG A 125 -15.56 -15.00 -5.47
CA ARG A 125 -16.99 -15.27 -5.59
C ARG A 125 -17.44 -16.20 -4.48
N ASP A 126 -18.64 -16.02 -3.97
CA ASP A 126 -19.24 -16.98 -3.04
C ASP A 126 -19.71 -18.25 -3.76
N GLU A 127 -20.22 -19.24 -3.02
CA GLU A 127 -20.68 -20.52 -3.56
C GLU A 127 -21.79 -20.36 -4.63
N MET A 128 -22.48 -19.22 -4.64
CA MET A 128 -23.51 -18.90 -5.64
C MET A 128 -22.94 -18.11 -6.82
N GLY A 129 -21.62 -17.94 -6.90
CA GLY A 129 -20.94 -17.17 -7.95
C GLY A 129 -21.00 -15.66 -7.76
N ARG A 130 -21.47 -15.16 -6.61
CA ARG A 130 -21.70 -13.72 -6.40
C ARG A 130 -20.46 -13.02 -5.88
N LEU A 131 -20.25 -11.80 -6.35
CA LEU A 131 -19.23 -10.91 -5.79
C LEU A 131 -19.83 -10.12 -4.63
N ARG A 132 -19.09 -10.03 -3.54
CA ARG A 132 -19.46 -9.27 -2.35
C ARG A 132 -18.42 -8.20 -2.09
N ALA A 133 -18.87 -6.98 -1.95
CA ALA A 133 -18.01 -5.85 -1.58
C ALA A 133 -18.61 -5.10 -0.40
N THR A 134 -17.73 -4.53 0.42
CA THR A 134 -18.12 -3.60 1.48
C THR A 134 -17.47 -2.26 1.18
N SER A 135 -18.29 -1.22 1.07
CA SER A 135 -17.83 0.15 0.86
C SER A 135 -18.41 1.05 1.94
N GLY A 136 -17.59 1.41 2.93
CA GLY A 136 -17.99 2.20 4.09
C GLY A 136 -19.11 1.56 4.91
N ARG A 137 -20.36 2.02 4.72
CA ARG A 137 -21.56 1.52 5.42
C ARG A 137 -22.49 0.71 4.51
N SER A 138 -22.03 0.38 3.32
CA SER A 138 -22.80 -0.32 2.30
C SER A 138 -22.24 -1.73 2.11
N ASP A 139 -23.14 -2.72 2.16
CA ASP A 139 -22.89 -4.08 1.70
C ASP A 139 -23.42 -4.16 0.25
N ILE A 140 -22.57 -4.57 -0.69
CA ILE A 140 -22.89 -4.70 -2.11
C ILE A 140 -22.78 -6.17 -2.49
N ILE A 141 -23.77 -6.67 -3.23
CA ILE A 141 -23.75 -8.00 -3.83
C ILE A 141 -24.02 -7.85 -5.32
N LEU A 142 -23.08 -8.29 -6.15
CA LEU A 142 -23.27 -8.46 -7.59
C LEU A 142 -23.57 -9.93 -7.86
N ASP A 143 -24.79 -10.21 -8.32
CA ASP A 143 -25.27 -11.53 -8.70
C ASP A 143 -25.54 -11.55 -10.21
N GLU A 144 -24.56 -12.04 -10.98
CA GLU A 144 -24.66 -12.11 -12.43
C GLU A 144 -25.69 -13.13 -12.91
N VAL A 145 -25.95 -14.17 -12.12
CA VAL A 145 -26.92 -15.22 -12.46
C VAL A 145 -28.34 -14.70 -12.27
N ALA A 146 -28.59 -13.98 -11.18
CA ALA A 146 -29.87 -13.32 -10.94
C ALA A 146 -30.04 -12.04 -11.80
N GLY A 147 -28.95 -11.51 -12.34
CA GLY A 147 -28.94 -10.27 -13.12
C GLY A 147 -29.17 -9.02 -12.26
N GLU A 148 -28.67 -9.02 -11.01
CA GLU A 148 -28.92 -7.95 -10.04
C GLU A 148 -27.65 -7.43 -9.34
N VAL A 149 -27.68 -6.13 -9.02
CA VAL A 149 -26.75 -5.47 -8.09
C VAL A 149 -27.54 -4.99 -6.87
N GLN A 150 -27.33 -5.65 -5.74
CA GLN A 150 -28.02 -5.34 -4.50
C GLN A 150 -27.14 -4.48 -3.60
N VAL A 151 -27.66 -3.34 -3.16
CA VAL A 151 -26.96 -2.39 -2.28
C VAL A 151 -27.75 -2.26 -0.98
N SER A 152 -27.13 -2.67 0.13
CA SER A 152 -27.68 -2.55 1.48
C SER A 152 -26.87 -1.55 2.31
N ARG A 153 -27.42 -0.36 2.56
CA ARG A 153 -26.75 0.71 3.32
C ARG A 153 -27.26 0.80 4.75
N ARG A 154 -26.35 0.77 5.73
CA ARG A 154 -26.67 0.98 7.15
C ARG A 154 -26.89 2.46 7.46
N LYS A 155 -28.07 2.82 8.00
CA LYS A 155 -28.40 4.19 8.42
C LYS A 155 -27.75 4.53 9.77
N ARG A 156 -27.55 5.84 10.04
CA ARG A 156 -26.84 6.35 11.22
C ARG A 156 -27.61 6.21 12.54
N LEU A 157 -28.95 6.17 12.49
CA LEU A 157 -29.82 6.11 13.66
C LEU A 157 -30.34 4.69 13.91
N LEU A 158 -31.13 4.13 13.00
CA LEU A 158 -31.57 2.71 12.99
C LEU A 158 -32.08 2.37 11.57
N GLY A 159 -31.91 1.12 11.15
CA GLY A 159 -32.43 0.59 9.88
C GLY A 159 -31.40 0.42 8.75
N ARG A 160 -31.79 -0.35 7.73
CA ARG A 160 -31.05 -0.56 6.49
C ARG A 160 -31.88 -0.05 5.32
N GLU A 161 -31.26 0.70 4.42
CA GLU A 161 -31.84 0.99 3.11
C GLU A 161 -31.36 -0.07 2.14
N LYS A 162 -32.29 -0.65 1.38
CA LYS A 162 -31.98 -1.62 0.33
C LYS A 162 -32.40 -1.03 -1.01
N ARG A 163 -31.51 -1.13 -1.99
CA ARG A 163 -31.80 -0.85 -3.40
C ARG A 163 -31.29 -2.03 -4.22
N SER A 164 -31.99 -2.36 -5.29
CA SER A 164 -31.55 -3.33 -6.28
C SER A 164 -31.57 -2.65 -7.63
N TYR A 165 -30.58 -2.95 -8.46
CA TYR A 165 -30.48 -2.49 -9.83
C TYR A 165 -30.32 -3.70 -10.75
N SER A 166 -30.82 -3.64 -11.98
CA SER A 166 -30.55 -4.70 -12.92
C SER A 166 -29.14 -4.59 -13.48
N THR A 167 -28.46 -5.72 -13.69
CA THR A 167 -27.17 -5.73 -14.38
C THR A 167 -27.25 -5.24 -15.82
N SER A 168 -28.42 -5.35 -16.47
CA SER A 168 -28.62 -4.79 -17.82
C SER A 168 -28.64 -3.26 -17.85
N GLU A 169 -28.78 -2.61 -16.70
CA GLU A 169 -28.68 -1.15 -16.58
C GLU A 169 -27.24 -0.69 -16.36
N ILE A 170 -26.27 -1.60 -16.17
CA ILE A 170 -24.85 -1.26 -16.10
C ILE A 170 -24.42 -0.78 -17.48
N ARG A 171 -23.80 0.40 -17.53
CA ARG A 171 -23.31 1.02 -18.76
C ARG A 171 -21.87 0.62 -19.06
N HIS A 172 -21.03 0.64 -18.03
CA HIS A 172 -19.62 0.27 -18.07
C HIS A 172 -19.11 0.04 -16.64
N LEU A 173 -17.94 -0.60 -16.55
CA LEU A 173 -17.18 -0.73 -15.32
C LEU A 173 -16.00 0.24 -15.33
N GLU A 174 -15.65 0.78 -14.18
CA GLU A 174 -14.45 1.61 -13.99
C GLU A 174 -13.56 0.94 -12.95
N LEU A 175 -12.32 0.64 -13.31
CA LEU A 175 -11.28 0.33 -12.34
C LEU A 175 -10.68 1.65 -11.86
N THR A 176 -10.68 1.87 -10.55
CA THR A 176 -10.07 3.03 -9.91
C THR A 176 -8.97 2.60 -8.96
N TYR A 177 -7.87 3.36 -8.95
CA TYR A 177 -6.76 3.21 -8.02
C TYR A 177 -6.58 4.49 -7.21
N GLU A 178 -6.47 4.36 -5.88
CA GLU A 178 -6.11 5.48 -5.02
C GLU A 178 -5.10 5.05 -3.96
N THR A 179 -4.23 5.98 -3.58
CA THR A 179 -3.34 5.83 -2.43
C THR A 179 -3.69 6.86 -1.36
N LYS A 180 -3.99 6.40 -0.15
CA LYS A 180 -4.19 7.26 1.01
C LYS A 180 -3.14 7.00 2.07
N GLY A 181 -2.07 7.80 2.01
CA GLY A 181 -0.89 7.65 2.85
C GLY A 181 -0.20 6.32 2.56
N SER A 182 -0.61 5.30 3.29
CA SER A 182 0.01 4.00 3.36
C SER A 182 -0.89 2.89 2.78
N GLN A 183 -2.14 3.22 2.47
CA GLN A 183 -3.06 2.26 1.90
C GLN A 183 -3.21 2.49 0.41
N GLU A 184 -3.15 1.42 -0.38
CA GLU A 184 -3.68 1.39 -1.74
C GLU A 184 -5.09 0.81 -1.71
N THR A 185 -5.96 1.39 -2.52
CA THR A 185 -7.29 0.85 -2.78
C THR A 185 -7.46 0.64 -4.27
N PHE A 186 -7.77 -0.59 -4.65
CA PHE A 186 -8.32 -0.92 -5.96
C PHE A 186 -9.82 -1.09 -5.82
N ALA A 187 -10.61 -0.47 -6.70
CA ALA A 187 -12.06 -0.65 -6.70
C ALA A 187 -12.58 -0.75 -8.13
N VAL A 188 -13.47 -1.71 -8.35
CA VAL A 188 -14.28 -1.80 -9.58
C VAL A 188 -15.63 -1.19 -9.28
N VAL A 189 -15.95 -0.13 -10.02
CA VAL A 189 -17.18 0.66 -9.88
C VAL A 189 -18.07 0.38 -11.08
N ALA A 190 -19.26 -0.16 -10.82
CA ALA A 190 -20.32 -0.24 -11.82
C ALA A 190 -21.02 1.11 -11.93
N VAL A 191 -21.12 1.64 -13.16
CA VAL A 191 -21.89 2.84 -13.46
C VAL A 191 -23.24 2.42 -14.04
N ILE A 192 -24.32 2.73 -13.34
CA ILE A 192 -25.66 2.18 -13.58
C ILE A 192 -26.62 3.28 -14.01
N GLY A 193 -27.33 3.02 -15.12
CA GLY A 193 -28.42 3.86 -15.60
C GLY A 193 -27.99 5.24 -16.14
N PRO A 194 -28.96 6.04 -16.63
CA PRO A 194 -28.69 7.37 -17.20
C PRO A 194 -28.31 8.41 -16.14
N GLU A 195 -28.67 8.19 -14.88
CA GLU A 195 -28.28 9.04 -13.75
C GLU A 195 -26.86 8.75 -13.24
N GLU A 196 -26.16 7.80 -13.87
CA GLU A 196 -24.80 7.38 -13.55
C GLU A 196 -24.60 7.05 -12.06
N VAL A 197 -25.47 6.18 -11.55
CA VAL A 197 -25.34 5.68 -10.17
C VAL A 197 -24.08 4.83 -10.08
N ARG A 198 -23.13 5.26 -9.23
CA ARG A 198 -21.84 4.59 -9.04
C ARG A 198 -21.90 3.62 -7.86
N VAL A 199 -21.61 2.35 -8.10
CA VAL A 199 -21.64 1.28 -7.08
C VAL A 199 -20.33 0.50 -7.11
N THR A 200 -19.59 0.47 -6.00
CA THR A 200 -18.41 -0.40 -5.86
C THR A 200 -18.84 -1.86 -5.75
N VAL A 201 -18.58 -2.64 -6.80
CA VAL A 201 -18.98 -4.07 -6.88
C VAL A 201 -17.86 -5.03 -6.48
N ALA A 202 -16.62 -4.54 -6.50
CA ALA A 202 -15.44 -5.24 -6.03
C ALA A 202 -14.44 -4.21 -5.49
N SER A 203 -13.75 -4.52 -4.41
CA SER A 203 -12.69 -3.66 -3.90
C SER A 203 -11.68 -4.42 -3.07
N TYR A 204 -10.46 -3.89 -3.03
CA TYR A 204 -9.40 -4.27 -2.12
C TYR A 204 -8.84 -3.00 -1.52
N THR A 205 -8.61 -3.03 -0.22
CA THR A 205 -7.81 -2.03 0.46
C THR A 205 -6.74 -2.76 1.23
N GLY A 206 -5.49 -2.43 0.92
CA GLY A 206 -4.33 -3.03 1.54
C GLY A 206 -3.17 -2.06 1.56
N PHE A 207 -1.98 -2.57 1.87
CA PHE A 207 -0.78 -1.76 1.89
C PHE A 207 -0.28 -1.54 0.46
N GLU A 208 0.28 -0.37 0.18
CA GLU A 208 0.72 0.00 -1.17
C GLU A 208 1.73 -1.00 -1.76
N GLY A 209 1.57 -1.40 -3.01
CA GLY A 209 2.51 -2.30 -3.67
C GLY A 209 2.38 -3.77 -3.25
N TRP A 210 1.23 -4.17 -2.71
CA TRP A 210 0.93 -5.56 -2.36
C TRP A 210 0.06 -6.24 -3.40
N ALA A 211 -0.98 -5.55 -3.88
CA ALA A 211 -1.82 -6.06 -4.96
C ALA A 211 -1.13 -5.87 -6.32
N GLU A 212 -1.36 -6.79 -7.26
CA GLU A 212 -0.82 -6.68 -8.61
C GLU A 212 -1.81 -5.91 -9.52
N PRO A 213 -1.47 -4.71 -10.02
CA PRO A 213 -2.36 -3.93 -10.88
C PRO A 213 -2.80 -4.69 -12.14
N GLY A 214 -1.92 -5.54 -12.69
CA GLY A 214 -2.25 -6.41 -13.82
C GLY A 214 -3.47 -7.30 -13.55
N GLU A 215 -3.49 -8.00 -12.41
CA GLU A 215 -4.60 -8.87 -12.02
C GLU A 215 -5.92 -8.10 -11.89
N TRP A 216 -5.88 -6.87 -11.37
CA TRP A 216 -7.07 -6.02 -11.24
C TRP A 216 -7.61 -5.55 -12.58
N ARG A 217 -6.73 -5.26 -13.55
CA ARG A 217 -7.15 -4.95 -14.93
C ARG A 217 -7.81 -6.17 -15.57
N GLU A 218 -7.15 -7.32 -15.56
CA GLU A 218 -7.67 -8.57 -16.13
C GLU A 218 -9.02 -8.96 -15.50
N PHE A 219 -9.11 -8.90 -14.16
CA PHE A 219 -10.36 -9.15 -13.44
C PHE A 219 -11.49 -8.21 -13.87
N THR A 220 -11.19 -6.92 -14.03
CA THR A 220 -12.19 -5.92 -14.43
C THR A 220 -12.66 -6.15 -15.87
N GLU A 221 -11.74 -6.48 -16.78
CA GLU A 221 -12.05 -6.80 -18.18
C GLU A 221 -12.90 -8.07 -18.28
N ASP A 222 -12.57 -9.12 -17.53
CA ASP A 222 -13.33 -10.37 -17.51
C ASP A 222 -14.74 -10.15 -16.94
N LEU A 223 -14.87 -9.35 -15.88
CA LEU A 223 -16.18 -8.98 -15.32
C LEU A 223 -17.00 -8.11 -16.28
N ALA A 224 -16.37 -7.17 -16.98
CA ALA A 224 -17.04 -6.35 -17.99
C ALA A 224 -17.54 -7.23 -19.15
N ARG A 225 -16.72 -8.19 -19.60
CA ARG A 225 -17.07 -9.14 -20.66
C ARG A 225 -18.25 -10.01 -20.26
N SER A 226 -18.29 -10.53 -19.03
CA SER A 226 -19.41 -11.36 -18.56
C SER A 226 -20.72 -10.57 -18.45
N LEU A 227 -20.64 -9.29 -18.12
CA LEU A 227 -21.78 -8.37 -18.07
C LEU A 227 -22.15 -7.79 -19.45
N GLY A 228 -21.33 -7.99 -20.49
CA GLY A 228 -21.55 -7.44 -21.83
C GLY A 228 -21.36 -5.92 -21.92
N VAL A 229 -20.48 -5.35 -21.09
CA VAL A 229 -20.20 -3.90 -21.03
C VAL A 229 -18.72 -3.61 -21.24
N GLU A 230 -18.35 -2.34 -21.40
CA GLU A 230 -16.96 -1.92 -21.50
C GLU A 230 -16.30 -1.78 -20.12
N ALA A 231 -14.99 -2.06 -20.05
CA ALA A 231 -14.14 -1.72 -18.91
C ALA A 231 -13.34 -0.45 -19.21
N ARG A 232 -13.35 0.49 -18.27
CA ARG A 232 -12.50 1.69 -18.28
C ARG A 232 -11.44 1.55 -17.21
N LEU A 233 -10.19 1.51 -17.63
CA LEU A 233 -9.05 1.26 -16.75
C LEU A 233 -8.38 2.60 -16.47
N GLU A 234 -8.95 3.37 -15.54
CA GLU A 234 -8.30 4.59 -15.05
C GLU A 234 -7.28 4.18 -13.97
N THR A 235 -6.00 4.18 -14.34
CA THR A 235 -4.87 3.93 -13.42
C THR A 235 -4.14 5.20 -13.07
#